data_AF-A0A1Q9DEH9-F1
#
_entry.id   AF-A0A1Q9DEH9-F1
#
_cell.length_a   1.000
_cell.length_b   1.000
_cell.length_c   1.000
_cell.angle_alpha   90.00
_cell.angle_beta   90.00
_cell.angle_gamma   90.00
#
_symmetry.space_group_name_H-M   'P 1'
#
loop_
_entity.id
_entity.type
_entity.pdbx_description
1 polymer ?
#
loop_
_entity_poly.entity_id
_entity_poly.type
_entity_poly.pdbx_seq_one_letter_code
_entity_poly.pdbx_strand_id
1 'polypeptide(L)'
;MGCTAARHKAMAAGSSSIEITVLNLGGGEIARLTAEPEVTMKALKEELARKIRLPGLRQSLTYNDRVLEDTETGAALGWSGAVSIYMIAKSVDLDGHITCLRRQEMPTEKAGLPEGEIRILCDLVEEIFMQEPVLLELEPPLVVGGTLASSVGQLNQIIERCGEPGEVQYLFLGNYVSRGRMPIQGVDLLTLLYCFKCRHPCSVFLLRGKQECASISRVYGFYDECKRLSPELLTLDQLGKINRPTEVPDTGLLCDLLWADPETGVRGWAEMDKGVSYVFGEDIVHGFLERNSLDLICRTSQVVEDGYEYFADRKLVTLFSCANYVGEFDNTAAVMLVDAEMQHTFVTYH
;
A
#
# COMPACT_ATOMS: atom_id res chain seq x y z
N MET A 1 14.03 45.55 -62.52
CA MET A 1 14.04 44.22 -61.86
C MET A 1 13.64 44.43 -60.41
N GLY A 2 12.91 43.49 -59.77
CA GLY A 2 12.33 43.66 -58.43
C GLY A 2 11.11 44.61 -58.47
N CYS A 3 9.87 44.18 -58.65
CA CYS A 3 9.08 43.09 -58.04
C CYS A 3 8.49 43.48 -56.66
N THR A 4 7.18 43.27 -56.52
CA THR A 4 6.34 43.66 -55.38
C THR A 4 6.36 42.65 -54.25
N ALA A 5 6.31 43.12 -53.00
CA ALA A 5 5.94 42.31 -51.85
C ALA A 5 4.89 43.04 -50.99
N ALA A 6 3.61 42.72 -51.19
CA ALA A 6 2.55 43.23 -50.33
C ALA A 6 2.66 42.59 -48.93
N ARG A 7 2.51 43.39 -47.87
CA ARG A 7 2.39 42.89 -46.49
C ARG A 7 1.04 42.18 -46.32
N HIS A 8 0.99 40.89 -46.67
CA HIS A 8 -0.03 40.01 -46.13
C HIS A 8 0.13 39.98 -44.60
N LYS A 9 -0.81 40.58 -43.88
CA LYS A 9 -1.10 40.14 -42.52
C LYS A 9 -1.58 38.70 -42.65
N ALA A 10 -0.82 37.74 -42.14
CA ALA A 10 -1.40 36.46 -41.78
C ALA A 10 -2.52 36.76 -40.78
N MET A 11 -3.76 36.38 -41.11
CA MET A 11 -4.81 36.34 -40.10
C MET A 11 -4.41 35.28 -39.09
N ALA A 12 -4.54 35.56 -37.80
CA ALA A 12 -4.43 34.52 -36.80
C ALA A 12 -5.49 33.46 -37.11
N ALA A 13 -5.09 32.19 -37.22
CA ALA A 13 -6.03 31.09 -37.17
C ALA A 13 -6.71 31.17 -35.80
N GLY A 14 -8.04 31.32 -35.77
CA GLY A 14 -8.77 31.26 -34.51
C GLY A 14 -8.63 29.86 -33.93
N SER A 15 -8.29 29.75 -32.65
CA SER A 15 -8.31 28.47 -31.95
C SER A 15 -9.75 27.98 -31.85
N SER A 16 -10.12 27.08 -32.76
CA SER A 16 -11.41 26.40 -32.74
C SER A 16 -11.38 25.32 -31.67
N SER A 17 -11.69 25.71 -30.43
CA SER A 17 -11.83 24.79 -29.32
C SER A 17 -12.86 23.69 -29.62
N ILE A 18 -12.56 22.48 -29.19
CA ILE A 18 -13.44 21.32 -29.28
C ILE A 18 -14.27 21.27 -27.99
N GLU A 19 -15.59 21.13 -28.12
CA GLU A 19 -16.47 20.73 -27.02
C GLU A 19 -16.54 19.20 -26.96
N ILE A 20 -16.14 18.61 -25.84
CA ILE A 20 -16.04 17.16 -25.67
C ILE A 20 -17.06 16.73 -24.61
N THR A 21 -18.03 15.92 -25.02
CA THR A 21 -19.00 15.29 -24.12
C THR A 21 -18.55 13.86 -23.83
N VAL A 22 -18.34 13.54 -22.56
CA VAL A 22 -17.92 12.21 -22.10
C VAL A 22 -19.14 11.45 -21.60
N LEU A 23 -19.36 10.25 -22.14
CA LEU A 23 -20.52 9.39 -21.85
C LEU A 23 -20.09 8.08 -21.17
N ASN A 24 -20.98 7.49 -20.38
CA ASN A 24 -20.86 6.09 -19.94
C ASN A 24 -21.41 5.13 -21.01
N LEU A 25 -21.18 3.82 -20.87
CA LEU A 25 -21.66 2.80 -21.81
C LEU A 25 -23.20 2.72 -21.94
N GLY A 26 -23.96 3.29 -20.99
CA GLY A 26 -25.41 3.45 -21.09
C GLY A 26 -25.86 4.75 -21.78
N GLY A 27 -24.94 5.53 -22.34
CA GLY A 27 -25.21 6.81 -22.99
C GLY A 27 -25.45 7.98 -22.02
N GLY A 28 -25.30 7.78 -20.71
CA GLY A 28 -25.43 8.84 -19.71
C GLY A 28 -24.21 9.74 -19.66
N GLU A 29 -24.42 11.06 -19.57
CA GLU A 29 -23.31 12.03 -19.49
C GLU A 29 -22.54 11.92 -18.17
N ILE A 30 -21.22 11.81 -18.28
CA ILE A 30 -20.25 11.79 -17.18
C ILE A 30 -19.72 13.22 -16.93
N ALA A 31 -19.32 13.91 -18.00
CA ALA A 31 -18.77 15.26 -17.94
C ALA A 31 -18.78 15.94 -19.31
N ARG A 32 -18.73 17.29 -19.30
CA ARG A 32 -18.35 18.10 -20.46
C ARG A 32 -17.03 18.83 -20.23
N LEU A 33 -16.19 18.81 -21.27
CA LEU A 33 -14.86 19.40 -21.32
C LEU A 33 -14.76 20.32 -22.54
N THR A 34 -13.83 21.27 -22.50
CA THR A 34 -13.48 22.12 -23.64
C THR A 34 -11.97 22.09 -23.77
N ALA A 35 -11.45 21.85 -24.97
CA ALA A 35 -10.02 21.66 -25.19
C ALA A 35 -9.55 22.19 -26.55
N GLU A 36 -8.26 22.48 -26.67
CA GLU A 36 -7.64 22.83 -27.96
C GLU A 36 -7.46 21.57 -28.84
N PRO A 37 -7.40 21.68 -30.18
CA PRO A 37 -7.25 20.53 -31.07
C PRO A 37 -6.05 19.62 -30.75
N GLU A 38 -4.92 20.18 -30.31
CA GLU A 38 -3.73 19.41 -29.95
C GLU A 38 -3.74 18.86 -28.51
N VAL A 39 -4.91 18.80 -27.85
CA VAL A 39 -5.05 18.09 -26.57
C VAL A 39 -4.74 16.61 -26.74
N THR A 40 -3.78 16.09 -25.97
CA THR A 40 -3.50 14.65 -25.93
C THR A 40 -4.55 13.92 -25.11
N MET A 41 -4.82 12.65 -25.43
CA MET A 41 -5.76 11.84 -24.64
C MET A 41 -5.30 11.67 -23.19
N LYS A 42 -3.99 11.68 -22.92
CA LYS A 42 -3.46 11.77 -21.55
C LYS A 42 -3.92 13.05 -20.83
N ALA A 43 -3.72 14.23 -21.43
CA ALA A 43 -4.13 15.49 -20.82
C ALA A 43 -5.66 15.58 -20.66
N LEU A 44 -6.42 15.01 -21.58
CA LEU A 44 -7.88 14.91 -21.50
C LEU A 44 -8.32 14.00 -20.33
N LYS A 45 -7.62 12.89 -20.08
CA LYS A 45 -7.86 11.99 -18.93
C LYS A 45 -7.51 12.65 -17.60
N GLU A 46 -6.43 13.45 -17.56
CA GLU A 46 -6.03 14.24 -16.38
C GLU A 46 -7.04 15.35 -16.05
N GLU A 47 -7.57 16.04 -17.07
CA GLU A 47 -8.67 17.01 -16.91
C GLU A 47 -9.96 16.32 -16.42
N LEU A 48 -10.33 15.20 -17.04
CA LEU A 48 -11.51 14.43 -16.63
C LEU A 48 -11.38 13.91 -15.18
N ALA A 49 -10.19 13.41 -14.81
CA ALA A 49 -9.91 12.89 -13.48
C ALA A 49 -10.18 13.94 -12.39
N ARG A 50 -9.81 15.20 -12.64
CA ARG A 50 -10.06 16.30 -11.70
C ARG A 50 -11.55 16.60 -11.51
N LYS A 51 -12.38 16.39 -12.55
CA LYS A 51 -13.83 16.62 -12.48
C LYS A 51 -14.59 15.48 -11.80
N ILE A 52 -14.25 14.22 -12.12
CA ILE A 52 -15.01 13.04 -11.66
C ILE A 52 -14.34 12.24 -10.55
N ARG A 53 -13.15 12.65 -10.10
CA ARG A 53 -12.33 11.99 -9.07
C ARG A 53 -11.87 10.56 -9.39
N LEU A 54 -11.88 10.16 -10.67
CA LEU A 54 -11.36 8.88 -11.14
C LEU A 54 -9.99 9.08 -11.80
N PRO A 55 -8.88 8.52 -11.26
CA PRO A 55 -7.53 8.68 -11.83
C PRO A 55 -7.46 8.40 -13.34
N GLY A 56 -6.65 9.19 -14.06
CA GLY A 56 -6.54 9.10 -15.53
C GLY A 56 -6.13 7.71 -16.03
N LEU A 57 -5.34 6.97 -15.24
CA LEU A 57 -4.95 5.60 -15.54
C LEU A 57 -6.14 4.62 -15.53
N ARG A 58 -7.10 4.83 -14.62
CA ARG A 58 -8.37 4.09 -14.50
C ARG A 58 -9.39 4.47 -15.58
N GLN A 59 -9.06 5.35 -16.52
CA GLN A 59 -9.92 5.71 -17.65
C GLN A 59 -9.46 5.04 -18.95
N SER A 60 -10.38 4.31 -19.59
CA SER A 60 -10.29 3.95 -21.00
C SER A 60 -11.27 4.83 -21.78
N LEU A 61 -10.74 5.70 -22.66
CA LEU A 61 -11.56 6.54 -23.53
C LEU A 61 -11.71 5.84 -24.88
N THR A 62 -12.93 5.85 -25.44
CA THR A 62 -13.22 5.28 -26.76
C THR A 62 -13.97 6.26 -27.66
N TYR A 63 -13.70 6.16 -28.96
CA TYR A 63 -14.31 6.96 -30.02
C TYR A 63 -14.39 6.11 -31.28
N ASN A 64 -15.54 6.11 -31.96
CA ASN A 64 -15.84 5.22 -33.10
C ASN A 64 -15.45 3.75 -32.81
N ASP A 65 -15.92 3.23 -31.68
CA ASP A 65 -15.70 1.87 -31.16
C ASP A 65 -14.24 1.43 -30.94
N ARG A 66 -13.26 2.34 -31.13
CA ARG A 66 -11.84 2.10 -30.85
C ARG A 66 -11.43 2.73 -29.52
N VAL A 67 -10.59 2.05 -28.75
CA VAL A 67 -9.85 2.65 -27.63
C VAL A 67 -8.88 3.71 -28.18
N LEU A 68 -8.70 4.78 -27.40
CA LEU A 68 -7.79 5.88 -27.71
C LEU A 68 -6.49 5.78 -26.92
N GLU A 69 -5.35 5.90 -27.61
CA GLU A 69 -4.02 5.87 -27.00
C GLU A 69 -3.66 7.23 -26.38
N ASP A 70 -2.91 7.22 -25.28
CA ASP A 70 -2.57 8.42 -24.48
C ASP A 70 -1.81 9.51 -25.28
N THR A 71 -1.16 9.11 -26.37
CA THR A 71 -0.36 9.92 -27.30
C THR A 71 -1.18 10.60 -28.40
N GLU A 72 -2.41 10.16 -28.67
CA GLU A 72 -3.23 10.73 -29.75
C GLU A 72 -3.76 12.12 -29.39
N THR A 73 -3.86 13.01 -30.39
CA THR A 73 -4.48 14.33 -30.23
C THR A 73 -5.87 14.40 -30.88
N GLY A 74 -6.71 15.33 -30.42
CA GLY A 74 -8.00 15.60 -31.07
C GLY A 74 -7.84 15.92 -32.57
N ALA A 75 -6.79 16.67 -32.94
CA ALA A 75 -6.46 16.99 -34.32
C ALA A 75 -6.10 15.73 -35.15
N ALA A 76 -5.30 14.81 -34.59
CA ALA A 76 -4.99 13.53 -35.22
C ALA A 76 -6.22 12.63 -35.39
N LEU A 77 -7.20 12.74 -34.48
CA LEU A 77 -8.50 12.06 -34.54
C LEU A 77 -9.55 12.79 -35.41
N GLY A 78 -9.19 13.91 -36.03
CA GLY A 78 -10.08 14.71 -36.89
C GLY A 78 -11.19 15.47 -36.15
N TRP A 79 -11.06 15.65 -34.84
CA TRP A 79 -12.06 16.30 -33.99
C TRP A 79 -12.16 17.81 -34.27
N SER A 80 -13.39 18.29 -34.43
CA SER A 80 -13.71 19.72 -34.55
C SER A 80 -15.15 19.99 -34.13
N GLY A 81 -15.42 21.17 -33.58
CA GLY A 81 -16.75 21.51 -33.04
C GLY A 81 -17.10 20.67 -31.82
N ALA A 82 -18.26 20.00 -31.83
CA ALA A 82 -18.73 19.15 -30.74
C ALA A 82 -18.48 17.66 -31.04
N VAL A 83 -17.88 16.94 -30.08
CA VAL A 83 -17.54 15.52 -30.17
C VAL A 83 -18.05 14.78 -28.94
N SER A 84 -18.59 13.57 -29.13
CA SER A 84 -18.93 12.65 -28.05
C SER A 84 -17.95 11.49 -28.00
N ILE A 85 -17.45 11.18 -26.81
CA ILE A 85 -16.59 10.02 -26.52
C ILE A 85 -17.17 9.22 -25.36
N TYR A 86 -16.85 7.93 -25.28
CA TYR A 86 -17.24 7.09 -24.14
C TYR A 86 -16.06 6.90 -23.20
N MET A 87 -16.34 6.78 -21.90
CA MET A 87 -15.38 6.40 -20.87
C MET A 87 -15.81 5.10 -20.21
N ILE A 88 -14.91 4.12 -20.25
CA ILE A 88 -15.01 2.88 -19.47
C ILE A 88 -14.02 2.99 -18.31
N ALA A 89 -14.50 2.79 -17.08
CA ALA A 89 -13.61 2.68 -15.93
C ALA A 89 -12.88 1.33 -16.00
N LYS A 90 -11.55 1.33 -15.94
CA LYS A 90 -10.76 0.10 -15.88
C LYS A 90 -10.88 -0.54 -14.50
N SER A 91 -11.19 -1.83 -14.49
CA SER A 91 -11.09 -2.72 -13.33
C SER A 91 -9.81 -3.54 -13.40
N VAL A 92 -9.40 -4.07 -12.25
CA VAL A 92 -8.30 -5.05 -12.10
C VAL A 92 -8.93 -6.41 -11.78
N ASP A 93 -8.42 -7.50 -12.35
CA ASP A 93 -8.93 -8.86 -12.09
C ASP A 93 -8.34 -9.41 -10.78
N LEU A 94 -8.88 -8.91 -9.65
CA LEU A 94 -8.41 -9.26 -8.31
C LEU A 94 -8.42 -10.77 -8.08
N ASP A 95 -9.49 -11.47 -8.48
CA ASP A 95 -9.67 -12.90 -8.26
C ASP A 95 -8.71 -13.72 -9.14
N GLY A 96 -8.49 -13.31 -10.39
CA GLY A 96 -7.48 -13.87 -11.28
C GLY A 96 -6.04 -13.67 -10.80
N HIS A 97 -5.71 -12.47 -10.31
CA HIS A 97 -4.37 -12.17 -9.75
C HIS A 97 -4.10 -12.90 -8.44
N ILE A 98 -5.07 -12.99 -7.52
CA ILE A 98 -4.97 -13.80 -6.29
C ILE A 98 -4.71 -15.26 -6.66
N THR A 99 -5.45 -15.79 -7.63
CA THR A 99 -5.29 -17.17 -8.12
C THR A 99 -3.93 -17.41 -8.77
N CYS A 100 -3.37 -16.42 -9.46
CA CYS A 100 -2.05 -16.50 -10.10
C CYS A 100 -0.92 -16.47 -9.06
N LEU A 101 -0.88 -15.43 -8.23
CA LEU A 101 0.21 -15.18 -7.28
C LEU A 101 0.32 -16.29 -6.23
N ARG A 102 -0.81 -16.81 -5.73
CA ARG A 102 -0.81 -17.89 -4.70
C ARG A 102 -0.27 -19.23 -5.19
N ARG A 103 -0.22 -19.52 -6.50
CA ARG A 103 0.17 -20.85 -6.99
C ARG A 103 1.67 -21.12 -6.97
N GLN A 104 2.51 -20.07 -6.94
CA GLN A 104 3.98 -20.18 -6.96
C GLN A 104 4.54 -21.09 -8.08
N GLU A 105 3.84 -21.22 -9.21
CA GLU A 105 4.35 -21.98 -10.37
C GLU A 105 5.68 -21.36 -10.85
N MET A 106 6.68 -22.20 -11.11
CA MET A 106 8.04 -21.79 -11.52
C MET A 106 7.98 -20.74 -12.65
N PRO A 107 8.53 -19.53 -12.47
CA PRO A 107 8.23 -18.40 -13.34
C PRO A 107 8.78 -18.62 -14.75
N THR A 108 7.87 -18.89 -15.69
CA THR A 108 8.11 -18.96 -17.14
C THR A 108 8.26 -17.55 -17.74
N GLU A 109 9.19 -16.78 -17.17
CA GLU A 109 9.55 -15.38 -17.50
C GLU A 109 8.41 -14.33 -17.46
N LYS A 110 7.17 -14.73 -17.12
CA LYS A 110 5.97 -13.86 -17.21
C LYS A 110 4.95 -14.01 -16.07
N ALA A 111 5.39 -14.40 -14.88
CA ALA A 111 4.49 -14.66 -13.73
C ALA A 111 4.06 -13.41 -12.92
N GLY A 112 4.41 -12.20 -13.36
CA GLY A 112 4.07 -10.95 -12.68
C GLY A 112 2.97 -10.15 -13.39
N LEU A 113 2.22 -9.34 -12.64
CA LEU A 113 1.17 -8.47 -13.19
C LEU A 113 1.77 -7.40 -14.13
N PRO A 114 1.04 -6.99 -15.19
CA PRO A 114 1.38 -5.81 -15.98
C PRO A 114 1.55 -4.55 -15.13
N GLU A 115 2.59 -3.77 -15.41
CA GLU A 115 2.92 -2.51 -14.72
C GLU A 115 1.74 -1.51 -14.65
N GLY A 116 0.87 -1.51 -15.67
CA GLY A 116 -0.35 -0.70 -15.71
C GLY A 116 -1.45 -1.20 -14.76
N GLU A 117 -1.55 -2.50 -14.52
CA GLU A 117 -2.52 -3.10 -13.59
C GLU A 117 -2.04 -2.97 -12.14
N ILE A 118 -0.74 -3.15 -11.89
CA ILE A 118 -0.12 -2.86 -10.57
C ILE A 118 -0.37 -1.40 -10.18
N ARG A 119 -0.20 -0.44 -11.10
CA ARG A 119 -0.50 0.97 -10.81
C ARG A 119 -1.98 1.22 -10.50
N ILE A 120 -2.92 0.59 -11.24
CA ILE A 120 -4.35 0.72 -10.92
C ILE A 120 -4.67 0.08 -9.55
N LEU A 121 -4.01 -1.02 -9.20
CA LEU A 121 -4.14 -1.64 -7.88
C LEU A 121 -3.62 -0.71 -6.77
N CYS A 122 -2.53 0.02 -7.01
CA CYS A 122 -2.07 1.08 -6.11
C CYS A 122 -3.09 2.23 -6.01
N ASP A 123 -3.63 2.74 -7.12
CA ASP A 123 -4.70 3.77 -7.12
C ASP A 123 -5.91 3.31 -6.27
N LEU A 124 -6.29 2.04 -6.38
CA LEU A 124 -7.42 1.44 -5.65
C LEU A 124 -7.13 1.27 -4.15
N VAL A 125 -5.95 0.78 -3.78
CA VAL A 125 -5.61 0.55 -2.37
C VAL A 125 -5.32 1.88 -1.64
N GLU A 126 -4.78 2.88 -2.32
CA GLU A 126 -4.65 4.25 -1.79
C GLU A 126 -6.04 4.87 -1.54
N GLU A 127 -6.98 4.72 -2.47
CA GLU A 127 -8.37 5.17 -2.29
C GLU A 127 -9.03 4.55 -1.04
N ILE A 128 -8.75 3.27 -0.75
CA ILE A 128 -9.25 2.58 0.46
C ILE A 128 -8.51 3.08 1.71
N PHE A 129 -7.18 3.04 1.74
CA PHE A 129 -6.40 3.45 2.90
C PHE A 129 -6.67 4.90 3.32
N MET A 130 -6.90 5.80 2.36
CA MET A 130 -7.22 7.21 2.63
C MET A 130 -8.62 7.44 3.21
N GLN A 131 -9.55 6.46 3.09
CA GLN A 131 -10.85 6.47 3.76
C GLN A 131 -10.78 5.87 5.17
N GLU A 132 -9.89 4.91 5.40
CA GLU A 132 -9.65 4.31 6.72
C GLU A 132 -8.88 5.24 7.65
N PRO A 133 -9.10 5.21 8.98
CA PRO A 133 -8.32 6.01 9.92
C PRO A 133 -6.85 5.55 10.01
N VAL A 134 -5.95 6.42 10.48
CA VAL A 134 -4.53 6.07 10.71
C VAL A 134 -4.38 5.06 11.84
N LEU A 135 -5.16 5.26 12.90
CA LEU A 135 -5.33 4.30 13.99
C LEU A 135 -6.57 3.48 13.67
N LEU A 136 -6.39 2.19 13.35
CA LEU A 136 -7.48 1.26 13.12
C LEU A 136 -8.05 0.79 14.47
N GLU A 137 -9.35 0.91 14.64
CA GLU A 137 -10.12 0.31 15.73
C GLU A 137 -10.82 -0.94 15.16
N LEU A 138 -10.44 -2.12 15.64
CA LEU A 138 -10.90 -3.42 15.13
C LEU A 138 -11.49 -4.27 16.26
N GLU A 139 -12.62 -4.90 16.01
CA GLU A 139 -13.26 -5.85 16.93
C GLU A 139 -12.83 -7.29 16.60
N PRO A 140 -12.67 -8.18 17.59
CA PRO A 140 -12.40 -9.61 17.35
C PRO A 140 -13.64 -10.37 16.82
N PRO A 141 -13.47 -11.60 16.27
CA PRO A 141 -12.23 -12.34 16.15
C PRO A 141 -11.33 -11.87 15.00
N LEU A 142 -10.02 -12.00 15.17
CA LEU A 142 -9.03 -11.69 14.11
C LEU A 142 -7.73 -12.50 14.23
N VAL A 143 -7.06 -12.64 13.09
CA VAL A 143 -5.71 -13.22 12.97
C VAL A 143 -4.70 -12.10 12.81
N VAL A 144 -3.74 -12.01 13.71
CA VAL A 144 -2.66 -11.01 13.66
C VAL A 144 -1.38 -11.65 13.13
N GLY A 145 -0.95 -11.19 11.95
CA GLY A 145 0.27 -11.62 11.27
C GLY A 145 1.41 -10.61 11.44
N GLY A 146 2.59 -11.09 11.78
CA GLY A 146 3.81 -10.31 11.79
C GLY A 146 4.47 -10.19 10.41
N THR A 147 5.79 -10.05 10.43
CA THR A 147 6.65 -9.85 9.25
C THR A 147 6.63 -11.07 8.32
N LEU A 148 6.33 -10.85 7.04
CA LEU A 148 6.23 -11.89 5.99
C LEU A 148 7.44 -11.91 5.04
N ALA A 149 8.21 -10.83 4.99
CA ALA A 149 9.54 -10.78 4.36
C ALA A 149 9.62 -11.33 2.92
N SER A 150 8.77 -10.83 2.02
CA SER A 150 8.63 -11.23 0.61
C SER A 150 8.11 -12.66 0.35
N SER A 151 7.71 -13.42 1.37
CA SER A 151 7.30 -14.83 1.18
C SER A 151 5.78 -15.01 1.01
N VAL A 152 5.34 -15.14 -0.25
CA VAL A 152 3.97 -15.60 -0.59
C VAL A 152 3.67 -16.99 -0.02
N GLY A 153 4.68 -17.86 0.09
CA GLY A 153 4.51 -19.21 0.64
C GLY A 153 4.17 -19.20 2.14
N GLN A 154 4.76 -18.28 2.90
CA GLN A 154 4.44 -18.10 4.32
C GLN A 154 3.03 -17.49 4.49
N LEU A 155 2.61 -16.56 3.60
CA LEU A 155 1.22 -16.08 3.59
C LEU A 155 0.21 -17.19 3.26
N ASN A 156 0.50 -18.06 2.28
CA ASN A 156 -0.32 -19.24 2.00
C ASN A 156 -0.43 -20.16 3.23
N GLN A 157 0.67 -20.43 3.94
CA GLN A 157 0.62 -21.23 5.18
C GLN A 157 -0.27 -20.62 6.27
N ILE A 158 -0.32 -19.29 6.40
CA ILE A 158 -1.27 -18.63 7.31
C ILE A 158 -2.72 -18.88 6.87
N ILE A 159 -3.01 -18.69 5.59
CA ILE A 159 -4.37 -18.84 5.03
C ILE A 159 -4.84 -20.30 5.16
N GLU A 160 -4.01 -21.27 4.80
CA GLU A 160 -4.27 -22.71 4.93
C GLU A 160 -4.59 -23.15 6.37
N ARG A 161 -4.06 -22.43 7.37
CA ARG A 161 -4.19 -22.78 8.80
C ARG A 161 -5.28 -22.00 9.53
N CYS A 162 -5.63 -20.81 9.05
CA CYS A 162 -6.48 -19.87 9.77
C CYS A 162 -7.77 -19.47 9.04
N GLY A 163 -7.91 -19.76 7.74
CA GLY A 163 -9.11 -19.47 6.93
C GLY A 163 -8.82 -18.58 5.72
N GLU A 164 -9.77 -18.48 4.79
CA GLU A 164 -9.62 -17.59 3.63
C GLU A 164 -9.92 -16.12 4.00
N PRO A 165 -9.15 -15.14 3.51
CA PRO A 165 -9.45 -13.73 3.72
C PRO A 165 -10.85 -13.37 3.23
N GLY A 166 -11.67 -12.76 4.10
CA GLY A 166 -13.09 -12.49 3.82
C GLY A 166 -14.06 -13.47 4.49
N GLU A 167 -13.62 -14.68 4.82
CA GLU A 167 -14.28 -15.54 5.82
C GLU A 167 -13.74 -15.20 7.22
N VAL A 168 -12.45 -14.89 7.31
CA VAL A 168 -11.74 -14.52 8.53
C VAL A 168 -11.13 -13.12 8.39
N GLN A 169 -11.06 -12.40 9.51
CA GLN A 169 -10.46 -11.08 9.62
C GLN A 169 -8.95 -11.17 9.88
N TYR A 170 -8.16 -10.39 9.14
CA TYR A 170 -6.72 -10.35 9.21
C TYR A 170 -6.18 -8.94 9.52
N LEU A 171 -5.19 -8.86 10.41
CA LEU A 171 -4.37 -7.68 10.65
C LEU A 171 -2.89 -8.04 10.46
N PHE A 172 -2.26 -7.52 9.41
CA PHE A 172 -0.82 -7.70 9.18
C PHE A 172 -0.03 -6.47 9.65
N LEU A 173 1.02 -6.70 10.43
CA LEU A 173 1.76 -5.67 11.17
C LEU A 173 2.91 -4.99 10.36
N GLY A 174 2.92 -5.12 9.03
CA GLY A 174 3.94 -4.53 8.15
C GLY A 174 5.14 -5.44 7.84
N ASN A 175 6.14 -4.87 7.15
CA ASN A 175 7.35 -5.57 6.67
C ASN A 175 7.03 -6.67 5.65
N TYR A 176 6.39 -6.25 4.56
CA TYR A 176 5.99 -7.13 3.47
C TYR A 176 7.16 -7.42 2.53
N VAL A 177 8.15 -6.51 2.41
CA VAL A 177 9.22 -6.59 1.40
C VAL A 177 10.63 -6.63 2.01
N SER A 178 11.26 -7.81 2.02
CA SER A 178 12.60 -8.01 2.60
C SER A 178 13.75 -7.96 1.59
N ARG A 179 14.95 -7.68 2.11
CA ARG A 179 16.24 -7.45 1.41
C ARG A 179 16.89 -8.73 0.83
N GLY A 180 16.13 -9.82 0.66
CA GLY A 180 16.65 -11.14 0.27
C GLY A 180 17.11 -11.25 -1.19
N ARG A 181 17.73 -12.39 -1.55
CA ARG A 181 18.31 -12.66 -2.89
C ARG A 181 17.31 -12.65 -4.08
N MET A 182 16.02 -12.54 -3.82
CA MET A 182 14.93 -12.63 -4.82
C MET A 182 14.04 -11.37 -4.79
N PRO A 183 14.52 -10.20 -5.25
CA PRO A 183 13.77 -8.94 -5.18
C PRO A 183 12.43 -8.94 -5.94
N ILE A 184 12.23 -9.89 -6.87
CA ILE A 184 10.98 -10.09 -7.61
C ILE A 184 9.82 -10.48 -6.65
N GLN A 185 10.09 -11.36 -5.68
CA GLN A 185 9.07 -11.94 -4.79
C GLN A 185 8.43 -10.91 -3.83
N GLY A 186 9.11 -9.80 -3.56
CA GLY A 186 8.55 -8.71 -2.74
C GLY A 186 7.39 -8.00 -3.44
N VAL A 187 7.46 -7.85 -4.76
CA VAL A 187 6.35 -7.28 -5.55
C VAL A 187 5.17 -8.23 -5.53
N ASP A 188 5.41 -9.53 -5.71
CA ASP A 188 4.36 -10.57 -5.73
C ASP A 188 3.57 -10.60 -4.41
N LEU A 189 4.25 -10.59 -3.25
CA LEU A 189 3.59 -10.58 -1.95
C LEU A 189 2.82 -9.27 -1.69
N LEU A 190 3.42 -8.11 -1.94
CA LEU A 190 2.73 -6.83 -1.72
C LEU A 190 1.51 -6.68 -2.65
N THR A 191 1.63 -7.12 -3.90
CA THR A 191 0.52 -7.16 -4.87
C THR A 191 -0.59 -8.11 -4.41
N LEU A 192 -0.26 -9.30 -3.89
CA LEU A 192 -1.25 -10.24 -3.35
C LEU A 192 -1.99 -9.66 -2.14
N LEU A 193 -1.28 -9.02 -1.21
CA LEU A 193 -1.86 -8.33 -0.05
C LEU A 193 -2.76 -7.16 -0.48
N TYR A 194 -2.36 -6.38 -1.48
CA TYR A 194 -3.18 -5.30 -2.04
C TYR A 194 -4.41 -5.84 -2.78
N CYS A 195 -4.31 -6.96 -3.51
CA CYS A 195 -5.47 -7.61 -4.10
C CYS A 195 -6.46 -8.05 -3.01
N PHE A 196 -6.00 -8.70 -1.94
CA PHE A 196 -6.84 -9.05 -0.79
C PHE A 196 -7.46 -7.81 -0.13
N LYS A 197 -6.70 -6.72 0.07
CA LYS A 197 -7.22 -5.47 0.64
C LYS A 197 -8.30 -4.82 -0.23
N CYS A 198 -8.12 -4.78 -1.55
CA CYS A 198 -9.11 -4.29 -2.50
C CYS A 198 -10.35 -5.20 -2.58
N ARG A 199 -10.18 -6.51 -2.38
CA ARG A 199 -11.23 -7.51 -2.51
C ARG A 199 -12.06 -7.71 -1.23
N HIS A 200 -11.46 -7.46 -0.07
CA HIS A 200 -12.01 -7.65 1.27
C HIS A 200 -11.63 -6.50 2.23
N PRO A 201 -11.95 -5.23 1.91
CA PRO A 201 -11.43 -4.08 2.65
C PRO A 201 -11.80 -4.08 4.14
N CYS A 202 -12.99 -4.59 4.50
CA CYS A 202 -13.50 -4.63 5.87
C CYS A 202 -13.01 -5.83 6.71
N SER A 203 -12.16 -6.71 6.17
CA SER A 203 -11.64 -7.89 6.89
C SER A 203 -10.17 -8.18 6.60
N VAL A 204 -9.47 -7.30 5.88
CA VAL A 204 -8.03 -7.39 5.65
C VAL A 204 -7.45 -6.01 5.96
N PHE A 205 -6.58 -5.96 6.95
CA PHE A 205 -5.99 -4.72 7.47
C PHE A 205 -4.48 -4.81 7.41
N LEU A 206 -3.86 -3.76 6.87
CA LEU A 206 -2.43 -3.72 6.56
C LEU A 206 -1.83 -2.49 7.25
N LEU A 207 -1.01 -2.71 8.28
CA LEU A 207 -0.23 -1.65 8.91
C LEU A 207 1.04 -1.39 8.10
N ARG A 208 1.58 -0.18 8.22
CA ARG A 208 2.86 0.22 7.62
C ARG A 208 4.00 -0.28 8.52
N GLY A 209 4.92 -1.08 7.96
CA GLY A 209 6.18 -1.42 8.60
C GLY A 209 7.32 -0.53 8.10
N LYS A 210 8.56 -0.90 8.46
CA LYS A 210 9.77 -0.17 8.05
C LYS A 210 10.04 -0.22 6.56
N GLN A 211 9.82 -1.38 5.95
CA GLN A 211 10.24 -1.62 4.56
C GLN A 211 9.36 -0.87 3.55
N GLU A 212 8.21 -0.36 4.02
CA GLU A 212 7.23 0.41 3.25
C GLU A 212 7.51 1.94 3.25
N CYS A 213 8.77 2.36 3.08
CA CYS A 213 9.17 3.77 2.88
C CYS A 213 10.19 3.95 1.73
N ALA A 214 10.11 5.08 1.01
CA ALA A 214 10.88 5.35 -0.21
C ALA A 214 12.40 5.51 0.02
N SER A 215 12.83 6.06 1.15
CA SER A 215 14.25 6.14 1.52
C SER A 215 14.87 4.75 1.75
N ILE A 216 14.11 3.88 2.41
CA ILE A 216 14.51 2.53 2.83
C ILE A 216 14.49 1.57 1.62
N SER A 217 13.46 1.63 0.78
CA SER A 217 13.31 0.75 -0.40
C SER A 217 14.21 1.11 -1.58
N ARG A 218 14.72 2.36 -1.66
CA ARG A 218 15.49 2.85 -2.82
C ARG A 218 17.01 2.73 -2.68
N VAL A 219 17.56 2.77 -1.47
CA VAL A 219 19.01 3.01 -1.27
C VAL A 219 19.74 1.90 -0.52
N TYR A 220 19.14 1.28 0.50
CA TYR A 220 19.92 0.52 1.49
C TYR A 220 19.58 -0.97 1.60
N GLY A 221 20.62 -1.79 1.38
CA GLY A 221 20.92 -2.88 2.31
C GLY A 221 21.63 -2.34 3.56
N PHE A 222 21.35 -2.95 4.71
CA PHE A 222 21.89 -2.64 6.05
C PHE A 222 21.42 -1.32 6.73
N TYR A 223 21.87 -1.11 7.97
CA TYR A 223 21.41 -0.15 8.98
C TYR A 223 19.92 -0.24 9.38
N ASP A 224 19.63 -1.40 9.99
CA ASP A 224 19.07 -1.52 11.34
C ASP A 224 17.67 -1.01 11.69
N GLU A 225 16.69 -1.79 11.20
CA GLU A 225 15.76 -2.59 12.02
C GLU A 225 14.85 -1.87 13.07
N CYS A 226 13.53 -2.09 12.97
CA CYS A 226 12.59 -1.05 13.37
C CYS A 226 11.32 -1.61 14.04
N LYS A 227 11.02 -1.24 15.31
CA LYS A 227 9.98 -1.89 16.13
C LYS A 227 9.29 -0.90 17.16
N ARG A 228 8.09 -1.18 17.69
CA ARG A 228 7.51 -0.73 19.01
C ARG A 228 6.93 0.72 19.25
N LEU A 229 7.47 1.56 20.17
CA LEU A 229 6.84 2.79 20.77
C LEU A 229 7.73 4.07 20.62
N SER A 230 7.18 5.26 20.89
CA SER A 230 7.91 6.56 20.91
C SER A 230 7.93 7.24 22.30
N PRO A 231 9.01 7.98 22.66
CA PRO A 231 8.99 8.93 23.79
C PRO A 231 7.98 10.07 23.60
N GLU A 232 7.66 10.42 22.35
CA GLU A 232 6.66 11.45 22.01
C GLU A 232 5.22 10.91 22.10
N LEU A 233 5.00 9.59 22.10
CA LEU A 233 3.67 8.98 22.18
C LEU A 233 3.18 8.92 23.63
N LEU A 234 2.49 9.96 24.05
CA LEU A 234 1.85 10.03 25.37
C LEU A 234 0.44 9.43 25.34
N THR A 235 -0.33 9.66 24.27
CA THR A 235 -1.70 9.14 24.08
C THR A 235 -1.99 8.75 22.63
N LEU A 236 -2.93 7.80 22.43
CA LEU A 236 -3.36 7.35 21.10
C LEU A 236 -3.90 8.48 20.20
N ASP A 237 -4.50 9.53 20.78
CA ASP A 237 -4.94 10.76 20.10
C ASP A 237 -3.87 11.43 19.22
N GLN A 238 -2.59 11.12 19.43
CA GLN A 238 -1.49 11.66 18.63
C GLN A 238 -1.37 10.94 17.27
N LEU A 239 -1.75 9.66 17.20
CA LEU A 239 -1.72 8.86 15.97
C LEU A 239 -2.76 9.36 14.96
N GLY A 240 -3.96 9.68 15.43
CA GLY A 240 -5.05 10.26 14.61
C GLY A 240 -4.76 11.66 14.05
N LYS A 241 -3.62 12.29 14.41
CA LYS A 241 -3.19 13.61 13.91
C LYS A 241 -2.12 13.51 12.81
N ILE A 242 -1.70 12.30 12.45
CA ILE A 242 -0.72 12.07 11.38
C ILE A 242 -1.44 12.27 10.03
N ASN A 243 -1.07 13.33 9.30
CA ASN A 243 -1.60 13.56 7.95
C ASN A 243 -1.05 12.51 6.97
N ARG A 244 -1.86 12.13 5.98
CA ARG A 244 -1.46 11.24 4.86
C ARG A 244 -1.82 11.89 3.51
N PRO A 245 -1.12 11.55 2.41
CA PRO A 245 0.10 10.74 2.37
C PRO A 245 1.29 11.44 3.06
N THR A 246 2.23 10.65 3.59
CA THR A 246 3.46 11.16 4.23
C THR A 246 4.62 10.20 4.05
N GLU A 247 5.82 10.73 3.86
CA GLU A 247 7.06 9.97 4.03
C GLU A 247 7.33 9.74 5.53
N VAL A 248 8.23 8.81 5.85
CA VAL A 248 8.70 8.58 7.22
C VAL A 248 9.87 9.54 7.48
N PRO A 249 9.82 10.41 8.50
CA PRO A 249 10.93 11.29 8.85
C PRO A 249 12.06 10.50 9.51
N ASP A 250 13.28 11.07 9.52
CA ASP A 250 14.44 10.43 10.16
C ASP A 250 14.36 10.43 11.71
N THR A 251 13.47 11.23 12.31
CA THR A 251 13.29 11.37 13.77
C THR A 251 11.83 11.68 14.18
N GLY A 252 11.51 11.55 15.47
CA GLY A 252 10.22 11.89 16.07
C GLY A 252 9.15 10.80 15.94
N LEU A 253 7.93 11.08 16.39
CA LEU A 253 6.84 10.11 16.58
C LEU A 253 6.68 9.05 15.47
N LEU A 254 6.59 9.48 14.20
CA LEU A 254 6.40 8.54 13.07
C LEU A 254 7.67 7.74 12.73
N CYS A 255 8.85 8.25 13.10
CA CYS A 255 10.07 7.45 13.10
C CYS A 255 10.00 6.42 14.23
N ASP A 256 9.89 6.84 15.50
CA ASP A 256 10.00 5.91 16.64
C ASP A 256 8.92 4.81 16.68
N LEU A 257 7.67 5.12 16.28
CA LEU A 257 6.60 4.13 16.08
C LEU A 257 7.01 2.99 15.15
N LEU A 258 7.85 3.33 14.17
CA LEU A 258 8.45 2.37 13.27
C LEU A 258 9.77 1.84 13.82
N TRP A 259 10.62 2.60 14.53
CA TRP A 259 12.06 2.32 14.71
C TRP A 259 12.61 1.90 16.11
N ALA A 260 11.89 2.02 17.23
CA ALA A 260 12.40 1.76 18.60
C ALA A 260 12.64 0.27 19.05
N ASP A 261 13.04 0.00 20.33
CA ASP A 261 13.42 -1.34 20.85
C ASP A 261 13.40 -1.60 22.40
N PRO A 262 12.39 -2.19 23.13
CA PRO A 262 12.70 -2.57 24.50
C PRO A 262 13.64 -3.76 24.60
N GLU A 263 14.52 -3.65 25.57
CA GLU A 263 15.77 -4.36 25.68
C GLU A 263 15.95 -4.79 27.14
N THR A 264 16.37 -6.03 27.37
CA THR A 264 16.32 -6.61 28.72
C THR A 264 17.39 -5.98 29.61
N GLY A 265 16.97 -5.37 30.72
CA GLY A 265 17.86 -4.64 31.62
C GLY A 265 18.02 -3.15 31.33
N VAL A 266 17.40 -2.63 30.25
CA VAL A 266 17.18 -1.19 30.08
C VAL A 266 16.07 -0.71 31.02
N ARG A 267 16.17 0.54 31.47
CA ARG A 267 15.15 1.23 32.26
C ARG A 267 14.89 2.61 31.67
N GLY A 268 13.62 2.99 31.50
CA GLY A 268 13.26 4.20 30.77
C GLY A 268 13.58 4.05 29.28
N TRP A 269 14.23 5.05 28.70
CA TRP A 269 14.71 5.05 27.31
C TRP A 269 16.23 5.17 27.27
N ALA A 270 16.88 4.55 26.29
CA ALA A 270 18.28 4.79 25.95
C ALA A 270 18.46 4.82 24.41
N GLU A 271 19.61 5.30 23.93
CA GLU A 271 19.93 5.30 22.50
C GLU A 271 20.21 3.87 22.02
N MET A 272 19.83 3.54 20.77
CA MET A 272 20.20 2.26 20.17
C MET A 272 21.66 2.31 19.68
N ASP A 273 22.47 1.29 20.00
CA ASP A 273 23.86 1.11 19.52
C ASP A 273 24.02 1.19 17.99
N LYS A 274 22.90 1.10 17.25
CA LYS A 274 22.82 1.10 15.79
C LYS A 274 22.15 2.36 15.21
N GLY A 275 22.02 3.43 16.00
CA GLY A 275 21.97 4.80 15.49
C GLY A 275 20.64 5.31 14.92
N VAL A 276 19.52 4.60 15.06
CA VAL A 276 18.18 5.12 14.74
C VAL A 276 17.20 4.82 15.88
N SER A 277 16.47 5.84 16.32
CA SER A 277 15.53 5.79 17.45
C SER A 277 16.15 5.21 18.76
N TYR A 278 15.32 4.64 19.63
CA TYR A 278 15.63 4.38 21.03
C TYR A 278 15.34 2.94 21.46
N VAL A 279 16.14 2.41 22.38
CA VAL A 279 15.77 1.25 23.18
C VAL A 279 14.95 1.64 24.42
N PHE A 280 14.16 0.73 25.00
CA PHE A 280 13.40 1.01 26.23
C PHE A 280 13.28 -0.13 27.27
N GLY A 281 12.81 0.20 28.47
CA GLY A 281 12.62 -0.75 29.58
C GLY A 281 11.21 -1.32 29.67
N GLU A 282 11.05 -2.34 30.51
CA GLU A 282 9.74 -2.87 30.92
C GLU A 282 8.86 -1.77 31.57
N ASP A 283 9.48 -0.83 32.29
CA ASP A 283 8.78 0.29 32.94
C ASP A 283 8.12 1.26 31.94
N ILE A 284 8.62 1.35 30.70
CA ILE A 284 7.95 2.07 29.62
C ILE A 284 6.74 1.30 29.08
N VAL A 285 6.81 -0.04 28.99
CA VAL A 285 5.66 -0.87 28.56
C VAL A 285 4.52 -0.74 29.57
N HIS A 286 4.78 -0.96 30.86
CA HIS A 286 3.77 -0.84 31.91
C HIS A 286 3.20 0.59 31.98
N GLY A 287 4.07 1.61 32.01
CA GLY A 287 3.65 3.02 32.10
C GLY A 287 2.92 3.56 30.86
N PHE A 288 3.08 2.93 29.69
CA PHE A 288 2.28 3.23 28.49
C PHE A 288 0.89 2.58 28.56
N LEU A 289 0.83 1.30 28.93
CA LEU A 289 -0.40 0.51 28.99
C LEU A 289 -1.36 1.01 30.08
N GLU A 290 -0.87 1.25 31.30
CA GLU A 290 -1.65 1.83 32.40
C GLU A 290 -2.26 3.18 32.02
N ARG A 291 -1.50 4.03 31.32
CA ARG A 291 -1.92 5.38 30.92
C ARG A 291 -3.02 5.37 29.85
N ASN A 292 -2.98 4.38 28.94
CA ASN A 292 -3.93 4.28 27.82
C ASN A 292 -5.06 3.27 28.09
N SER A 293 -5.11 2.67 29.28
CA SER A 293 -6.08 1.62 29.66
C SER A 293 -6.05 0.41 28.72
N LEU A 294 -4.84 -0.06 28.39
CA LEU A 294 -4.58 -1.18 27.47
C LEU A 294 -3.97 -2.37 28.20
N ASP A 295 -4.21 -3.59 27.69
CA ASP A 295 -3.74 -4.83 28.31
C ASP A 295 -2.48 -5.46 27.70
N LEU A 296 -2.20 -5.21 26.42
CA LEU A 296 -1.14 -5.87 25.66
C LEU A 296 -0.64 -4.98 24.52
N ILE A 297 0.68 -4.91 24.30
CA ILE A 297 1.27 -4.39 23.06
C ILE A 297 1.59 -5.56 22.12
N CYS A 298 0.91 -5.67 20.98
CA CYS A 298 1.27 -6.60 19.91
C CYS A 298 2.03 -5.89 18.79
N ARG A 299 3.10 -6.52 18.27
CA ARG A 299 4.06 -5.87 17.34
C ARG A 299 4.87 -6.88 16.52
N THR A 300 5.63 -6.41 15.52
CA THR A 300 6.53 -7.26 14.71
C THR A 300 7.96 -6.68 14.57
N SER A 301 8.74 -7.20 13.61
CA SER A 301 10.10 -6.83 13.18
C SER A 301 11.32 -7.29 14.01
N GLN A 302 11.18 -8.24 14.93
CA GLN A 302 12.31 -9.02 15.45
C GLN A 302 12.15 -10.46 14.99
N VAL A 303 13.22 -11.08 14.51
CA VAL A 303 13.29 -12.54 14.43
C VAL A 303 13.31 -13.08 15.87
N VAL A 304 12.45 -14.05 16.16
CA VAL A 304 12.31 -14.69 17.47
C VAL A 304 12.13 -16.20 17.25
N GLU A 305 12.71 -17.02 18.13
CA GLU A 305 12.94 -18.46 17.90
C GLU A 305 11.65 -19.25 17.60
N ASP A 306 10.63 -19.10 18.46
CA ASP A 306 9.31 -19.75 18.32
C ASP A 306 8.34 -19.01 17.36
N GLY A 307 8.81 -17.97 16.66
CA GLY A 307 7.96 -17.07 15.85
C GLY A 307 7.12 -16.08 16.68
N TYR A 308 7.08 -16.23 18.01
CA TYR A 308 6.58 -15.22 18.94
C TYR A 308 7.46 -15.15 20.21
N GLU A 309 7.43 -14.01 20.91
CA GLU A 309 8.18 -13.80 22.16
C GLU A 309 7.45 -12.81 23.07
N TYR A 310 7.46 -13.05 24.38
CA TYR A 310 6.87 -12.16 25.39
C TYR A 310 7.91 -11.31 26.10
N PHE A 311 7.53 -10.08 26.47
CA PHE A 311 8.33 -9.14 27.25
C PHE A 311 7.47 -8.45 28.32
N ALA A 312 8.09 -7.90 29.38
CA ALA A 312 7.45 -7.17 30.48
C ALA A 312 6.24 -7.91 31.09
N ASP A 313 6.47 -9.05 31.76
CA ASP A 313 5.40 -9.89 32.36
C ASP A 313 4.24 -10.21 31.39
N ARG A 314 4.58 -10.49 30.12
CA ARG A 314 3.65 -10.73 28.99
C ARG A 314 2.80 -9.54 28.57
N LYS A 315 3.12 -8.32 29.01
CA LYS A 315 2.45 -7.08 28.58
C LYS A 315 2.90 -6.56 27.21
N LEU A 316 3.96 -7.12 26.64
CA LEU A 316 4.27 -6.97 25.22
C LEU A 316 4.48 -8.36 24.57
N VAL A 317 4.02 -8.53 23.33
CA VAL A 317 4.31 -9.69 22.48
C VAL A 317 4.88 -9.27 21.12
N THR A 318 6.00 -9.90 20.76
CA THR A 318 6.62 -9.87 19.43
C THR A 318 6.07 -11.00 18.57
N LEU A 319 5.71 -10.71 17.32
CA LEU A 319 5.33 -11.71 16.31
C LEU A 319 6.25 -11.66 15.10
N PHE A 320 6.58 -12.83 14.55
CA PHE A 320 7.32 -12.98 13.30
C PHE A 320 6.72 -14.13 12.48
N SER A 321 6.32 -13.85 11.25
CA SER A 321 5.48 -14.75 10.42
C SER A 321 6.22 -15.25 9.18
N CYS A 322 7.55 -15.33 9.27
CA CYS A 322 8.43 -15.87 8.24
C CYS A 322 9.46 -16.79 8.88
N ALA A 323 9.30 -18.10 8.69
CA ALA A 323 10.20 -19.12 9.19
C ALA A 323 11.47 -19.17 8.34
N ASN A 324 12.55 -19.71 8.91
CA ASN A 324 13.88 -19.80 8.28
C ASN A 324 14.34 -18.47 7.67
N TYR A 325 14.31 -17.38 8.46
CA TYR A 325 14.51 -16.03 7.96
C TYR A 325 15.87 -15.90 7.24
N VAL A 326 15.81 -15.33 6.02
CA VAL A 326 16.91 -15.17 5.05
C VAL A 326 17.75 -16.42 4.74
N GLY A 327 17.40 -17.60 5.24
CA GLY A 327 18.23 -18.80 5.16
C GLY A 327 19.40 -18.86 6.15
N GLU A 328 19.39 -17.99 7.18
CA GLU A 328 20.48 -17.86 8.17
C GLU A 328 20.00 -18.07 9.63
N PHE A 329 18.69 -17.97 9.89
CA PHE A 329 18.07 -18.18 11.20
C PHE A 329 17.23 -19.46 11.18
N ASP A 330 17.34 -20.32 12.20
CA ASP A 330 16.55 -21.56 12.32
C ASP A 330 15.18 -21.29 13.01
N ASN A 331 14.57 -20.14 12.72
CA ASN A 331 13.38 -19.67 13.45
C ASN A 331 12.08 -20.26 12.89
N THR A 332 11.15 -20.53 13.80
CA THR A 332 9.74 -20.84 13.51
C THR A 332 8.98 -19.54 13.15
N ALA A 333 7.83 -19.66 12.49
CA ALA A 333 6.88 -18.57 12.29
C ALA A 333 5.64 -18.73 13.18
N ALA A 334 5.05 -17.62 13.59
CA ALA A 334 3.77 -17.62 14.30
C ALA A 334 2.80 -16.58 13.74
N VAL A 335 1.51 -16.84 13.95
CA VAL A 335 0.44 -15.82 13.95
C VAL A 335 -0.33 -15.90 15.26
N MET A 336 -0.86 -14.78 15.72
CA MET A 336 -1.71 -14.71 16.91
C MET A 336 -3.18 -14.75 16.51
N LEU A 337 -3.94 -15.70 17.06
CA LEU A 337 -5.40 -15.71 16.98
C LEU A 337 -5.94 -14.94 18.17
N VAL A 338 -6.89 -14.02 17.97
CA VAL A 338 -7.64 -13.35 19.03
C VAL A 338 -9.12 -13.71 18.88
N ASP A 339 -9.72 -14.25 19.93
CA ASP A 339 -11.15 -14.63 19.96
C ASP A 339 -12.07 -13.49 20.42
N ALA A 340 -13.39 -13.70 20.31
CA ALA A 340 -14.41 -12.69 20.63
C ALA A 340 -14.38 -12.26 22.11
N GLU A 341 -13.84 -13.10 22.99
CA GLU A 341 -13.61 -12.88 24.41
C GLU A 341 -12.24 -12.20 24.69
N MET A 342 -11.57 -11.69 23.65
CA MET A 342 -10.25 -11.04 23.69
C MET A 342 -9.13 -11.92 24.28
N GLN A 343 -9.31 -13.25 24.29
CA GLN A 343 -8.24 -14.18 24.62
C GLN A 343 -7.41 -14.44 23.37
N HIS A 344 -6.10 -14.65 23.54
CA HIS A 344 -5.19 -14.87 22.42
C HIS A 344 -4.38 -16.16 22.55
N THR A 345 -4.17 -16.80 21.40
CA THR A 345 -3.36 -18.02 21.23
C THR A 345 -2.45 -17.86 20.00
N PHE A 346 -1.49 -18.76 19.83
CA PHE A 346 -0.56 -18.72 18.68
C PHE A 346 -0.66 -19.99 17.85
N VAL A 347 -0.69 -19.83 16.53
CA VAL A 347 -0.50 -20.92 15.56
C VAL A 347 0.91 -20.80 15.00
N THR A 348 1.74 -21.80 15.29
CA THR A 348 3.12 -21.89 14.79
C THR A 348 3.23 -22.77 13.54
N TYR A 349 4.18 -22.45 12.68
CA TYR A 349 4.46 -23.14 11.43
C TYR A 349 5.89 -22.88 10.95
N HIS A 350 6.35 -23.65 9.97
CA HIS A 350 7.69 -23.63 9.42
C HIS A 350 7.63 -23.77 7.89
#